data_AF-A0A6H5IEQ3-F1
#
_entry.id   AF-A0A6H5IEQ3-F1
#
_cell.length_a   1.000
_cell.length_b   1.000
_cell.length_c   1.000
_cell.angle_alpha   90.00
_cell.angle_beta   90.00
_cell.angle_gamma   90.00
#
_symmetry.space_group_name_H-M   'P 1'
#
loop_
_entity.id
_entity.type
_entity.pdbx_description
1 polymer ?
#
loop_
_entity_poly.entity_id
_entity_poly.type
_entity_poly.pdbx_seq_one_letter_code
_entity_poly.pdbx_strand_id
1 'polypeptide(L)'
;MGSKSRFISQKLNFVRSCYYSSRSIVTSSAHANNVVAKKQLPDNKVNVIKIDKETIVKLEKVSLVKLDNESGIRRLEEAIRFAQKLDDIKIDPSVKPMYSVLENEILELRDDEVTEGNCRDKILENAKLLEDEYFVAPSNIRKDS
;
A
#
# COMPACT_ATOMS: atom_id res chain seq x y z
N MET A 1 -40.51 17.64 -23.84
CA MET A 1 -39.84 16.33 -23.67
C MET A 1 -38.83 16.15 -24.79
N GLY A 2 -37.63 15.67 -24.46
CA GLY A 2 -36.60 15.32 -25.44
C GLY A 2 -35.46 16.34 -25.55
N SER A 3 -34.23 15.83 -25.55
CA SER A 3 -32.99 16.50 -25.99
C SER A 3 -32.06 17.16 -24.97
N LYS A 4 -31.96 16.63 -23.74
CA LYS A 4 -30.75 16.85 -22.88
C LYS A 4 -29.86 15.60 -22.75
N SER A 5 -30.28 14.46 -23.28
CA SER A 5 -29.59 13.17 -23.13
C SER A 5 -28.43 12.93 -24.11
N ARG A 6 -28.30 13.71 -25.20
CA ARG A 6 -27.29 13.42 -26.25
C ARG A 6 -25.90 14.04 -26.03
N PHE A 7 -25.75 14.99 -25.12
CA PHE A 7 -24.46 15.69 -24.92
C PHE A 7 -23.54 15.08 -23.86
N ILE A 8 -24.05 14.17 -23.01
CA ILE A 8 -23.26 13.49 -21.97
C ILE A 8 -22.58 12.23 -22.55
N SER A 9 -23.06 11.71 -23.68
CA SER A 9 -22.54 10.49 -24.29
C SER A 9 -21.20 10.66 -25.01
N GLN A 10 -20.74 11.89 -25.30
CA GLN A 10 -19.56 12.09 -26.15
C GLN A 10 -18.25 12.39 -25.39
N LYS A 11 -18.30 12.80 -24.10
CA LYS A 11 -17.08 13.02 -23.29
C LYS A 11 -16.66 11.82 -22.45
N LEU A 12 -17.52 10.81 -22.28
CA LEU A 12 -17.22 9.55 -21.58
C LEU A 12 -16.52 8.49 -22.46
N ASN A 13 -16.40 8.74 -23.77
CA ASN A 13 -15.79 7.81 -24.73
C ASN A 13 -14.33 8.15 -25.08
N PHE A 14 -13.83 9.35 -24.75
CA PHE A 14 -12.46 9.74 -25.08
C PHE A 14 -11.44 9.14 -24.09
N VAL A 15 -11.77 9.15 -22.79
CA VAL A 15 -10.90 8.56 -21.76
C VAL A 15 -10.92 7.02 -21.77
N ARG A 16 -11.86 6.40 -22.50
CA ARG A 16 -11.90 4.93 -22.67
C ARG A 16 -11.10 4.44 -23.88
N SER A 17 -10.86 5.26 -24.91
CA SER A 17 -10.14 4.81 -26.11
C SER A 17 -8.63 4.64 -25.86
N CYS A 18 -8.01 5.54 -25.10
CA CYS A 18 -6.56 5.53 -24.90
C CYS A 18 -6.11 4.47 -23.89
N TYR A 19 -6.96 4.12 -22.92
CA TYR A 19 -6.65 3.08 -21.92
C TYR A 19 -6.86 1.65 -22.42
N TYR A 20 -7.59 1.45 -23.54
CA TYR A 20 -7.83 0.12 -24.10
C TYR A 20 -6.98 -0.23 -25.33
N SER A 21 -6.35 0.75 -25.99
CA SER A 21 -5.53 0.50 -27.18
C SER A 21 -4.09 0.02 -26.87
N SER A 22 -3.59 0.25 -25.65
CA SER A 22 -2.19 -0.07 -25.28
C SER A 22 -2.07 -1.22 -24.29
N ARG A 23 -3.05 -2.14 -24.28
CA ARG A 23 -2.88 -3.42 -23.58
C ARG A 23 -2.01 -4.34 -24.42
N SER A 24 -0.76 -3.95 -24.65
CA SER A 24 0.29 -4.94 -24.88
C SER A 24 0.33 -5.79 -23.61
N ILE A 25 -0.26 -6.97 -23.69
CA ILE A 25 -0.11 -8.01 -22.68
C ILE A 25 1.37 -8.40 -22.71
N VAL A 26 2.22 -7.65 -22.03
CA VAL A 26 3.57 -8.06 -21.65
C VAL A 26 3.41 -8.99 -20.45
N THR A 27 2.73 -10.12 -20.65
CA THR A 27 2.96 -11.26 -19.78
C THR A 27 4.30 -11.83 -20.25
N SER A 28 5.35 -11.66 -19.47
CA SER A 28 6.59 -12.37 -19.73
C SER A 28 6.26 -13.87 -19.76
N SER A 29 6.57 -14.55 -20.88
CA SER A 29 6.33 -15.99 -21.03
C SER A 29 7.14 -16.83 -20.01
N ALA A 30 8.02 -16.18 -19.24
CA ALA A 30 8.84 -16.76 -18.18
C ALA A 30 8.03 -17.44 -17.06
N HIS A 31 6.75 -17.11 -16.88
CA HIS A 31 5.92 -17.69 -15.80
C HIS A 31 5.16 -18.97 -16.19
N ALA A 32 5.14 -19.38 -17.47
CA ALA A 32 4.33 -20.53 -17.91
C ALA A 32 4.96 -21.91 -17.62
N ASN A 33 6.29 -21.98 -17.48
CA ASN A 33 7.01 -23.26 -17.48
C ASN A 33 7.68 -23.64 -16.15
N ASN A 34 7.56 -22.82 -15.11
CA ASN A 34 8.14 -23.14 -13.81
C ASN A 34 7.05 -23.61 -12.84
N VAL A 35 6.74 -24.91 -12.88
CA VAL A 35 6.19 -25.58 -11.69
C VAL A 35 7.31 -25.59 -10.66
N VAL A 36 7.43 -24.51 -9.88
CA VAL A 36 8.34 -24.48 -8.74
C VAL A 36 7.83 -25.53 -7.77
N ALA A 37 8.45 -26.70 -7.78
CA ALA A 37 8.23 -27.70 -6.75
C ALA A 37 8.45 -26.99 -5.41
N LYS A 38 7.44 -27.00 -4.54
CA LYS A 38 7.55 -26.47 -3.17
C LYS A 38 8.61 -27.30 -2.44
N LYS A 39 9.88 -26.93 -2.58
CA LYS A 39 10.94 -27.51 -1.77
C LYS A 39 10.67 -27.01 -0.35
N GLN A 40 10.28 -27.94 0.52
CA GLN A 40 10.17 -27.67 1.96
C GLN A 40 11.50 -27.10 2.40
N LEU A 41 11.51 -25.84 2.83
CA LEU A 41 12.72 -25.21 3.34
C LEU A 41 13.05 -25.92 4.66
N PRO A 42 14.31 -26.35 4.89
CA PRO A 42 14.66 -27.10 6.08
C PRO A 42 14.29 -26.30 7.35
N ASP A 43 13.53 -26.92 8.27
CA ASP A 43 13.15 -26.36 9.58
C ASP A 43 14.35 -26.25 10.56
N ASN A 44 15.58 -26.09 10.04
CA ASN A 44 16.82 -26.19 10.81
C ASN A 44 17.35 -24.82 11.25
N LYS A 45 16.54 -24.14 12.06
CA LYS A 45 16.96 -23.25 13.15
C LYS A 45 15.70 -22.79 13.87
N VAL A 46 15.31 -23.52 14.91
CA VAL A 46 14.26 -23.07 15.83
C VAL A 46 14.88 -21.99 16.74
N ASN A 47 15.14 -20.82 16.18
CA ASN A 47 15.27 -19.63 17.00
C ASN A 47 13.85 -19.29 17.46
N VAL A 48 13.56 -19.55 18.73
CA VAL A 48 12.33 -19.06 19.36
C VAL A 48 12.40 -17.55 19.33
N ILE A 49 11.62 -16.94 18.44
CA ILE A 49 11.51 -15.49 18.36
C ILE A 49 10.62 -15.06 19.51
N LYS A 50 11.20 -14.31 20.43
CA LYS A 50 10.48 -13.71 21.54
C LYS A 50 10.71 -12.22 21.50
N ILE A 51 9.63 -11.46 21.40
CA ILE A 51 9.68 -10.00 21.31
C ILE A 51 9.51 -9.43 22.71
N ASP A 52 10.36 -8.46 23.07
CA ASP A 52 10.23 -7.78 24.35
C ASP A 52 8.98 -6.88 24.40
N LYS A 53 8.40 -6.73 25.59
CA LYS A 53 7.19 -5.92 25.80
C LYS A 53 7.40 -4.46 25.42
N GLU A 54 8.57 -3.89 25.69
CA GLU A 54 8.86 -2.50 25.32
C GLU A 54 8.84 -2.32 23.79
N THR A 55 9.31 -3.32 23.07
CA THR A 55 9.29 -3.33 21.60
C THR A 55 7.86 -3.42 21.07
N ILE A 56 7.00 -4.25 21.69
CA ILE A 56 5.58 -4.32 21.34
C ILE A 56 4.92 -2.95 21.54
N VAL A 57 5.08 -2.33 22.71
CA VAL A 57 4.52 -0.99 23.00
C VAL A 57 5.02 0.07 21.99
N LYS A 58 6.30 -0.02 21.59
CA LYS A 58 6.85 0.88 20.57
C LYS A 58 6.21 0.63 19.20
N LEU A 59 6.04 -0.63 18.79
CA LEU A 59 5.38 -0.99 17.54
C LEU A 59 3.92 -0.53 17.52
N GLU A 60 3.19 -0.67 18.63
CA GLU A 60 1.82 -0.16 18.77
C GLU A 60 1.75 1.35 18.56
N LYS A 61 2.67 2.11 19.17
CA LYS A 61 2.75 3.56 19.01
C LYS A 61 3.06 3.99 17.57
N VAL A 62 4.01 3.32 16.91
CA VAL A 62 4.43 3.70 15.56
C VAL A 62 3.36 3.31 14.52
N SER A 63 2.73 2.15 14.70
CA SER A 63 1.68 1.68 13.78
C SER A 63 0.30 2.26 14.08
N LEU A 64 0.09 2.87 15.26
CA LEU A 64 -1.21 3.28 15.78
C LEU A 64 -2.22 2.12 15.87
N VAL A 65 -1.71 0.90 16.06
CA VAL A 65 -2.49 -0.34 16.19
C VAL A 65 -2.28 -0.94 17.57
N LYS A 66 -3.35 -1.47 18.19
CA LYS A 66 -3.23 -2.24 19.43
C LYS A 66 -2.80 -3.68 19.11
N LEU A 67 -1.75 -4.14 19.75
CA LEU A 67 -1.13 -5.46 19.64
C LEU A 67 -1.16 -6.22 20.98
N ASP A 68 -1.89 -5.70 21.98
CA ASP A 68 -2.05 -6.21 23.34
C ASP A 68 -2.71 -7.61 23.46
N ASN A 69 -3.08 -8.22 22.34
CA ASN A 69 -3.63 -9.57 22.28
C ASN A 69 -2.53 -10.63 22.05
N GLU A 70 -2.51 -11.67 22.88
CA GLU A 70 -1.59 -12.80 22.78
C GLU A 70 -1.55 -13.43 21.38
N SER A 71 -2.71 -13.55 20.73
CA SER A 71 -2.80 -14.08 19.36
C SER A 71 -2.12 -13.18 18.32
N GLY A 72 -2.13 -11.85 18.53
CA GLY A 72 -1.45 -10.88 17.68
C GLY A 72 0.07 -10.97 17.81
N ILE A 73 0.57 -11.07 19.05
CA ILE A 73 1.99 -11.26 19.33
C ILE A 73 2.50 -12.56 18.71
N ARG A 74 1.78 -13.67 18.91
CA ARG A 74 2.15 -14.96 18.32
C ARG A 74 2.21 -14.89 16.79
N ARG A 75 1.24 -14.23 16.16
CA ARG A 75 1.22 -14.08 14.69
C ARG A 75 2.39 -13.24 14.18
N LEU A 76 2.79 -12.21 14.93
CA LEU A 76 3.97 -11.41 14.63
C LEU A 76 5.24 -12.25 14.73
N GLU A 77 5.40 -13.04 15.79
CA GLU A 77 6.53 -13.96 15.96
C GLU A 77 6.62 -14.99 14.82
N GLU A 78 5.49 -15.57 14.42
CA GLU A 78 5.39 -16.49 13.28
C GLU A 78 5.77 -15.80 11.96
N ALA A 79 5.35 -14.55 11.75
CA ALA A 79 5.69 -13.77 10.56
C ALA A 79 7.19 -13.43 10.49
N ILE A 80 7.82 -13.06 11.62
CA ILE A 80 9.27 -12.82 11.67
C ILE A 80 10.01 -14.13 11.40
N ARG A 81 9.55 -15.25 11.96
CA ARG A 81 10.15 -16.58 11.70
C ARG A 81 10.05 -16.95 10.22
N PHE A 82 8.96 -16.56 9.56
CA PHE A 82 8.83 -16.73 8.12
C PHE A 82 9.82 -15.84 7.35
N ALA A 83 10.01 -14.58 7.76
CA ALA A 83 10.93 -13.65 7.11
C ALA A 83 12.42 -14.03 7.27
N GLN A 84 12.81 -14.60 8.42
CA GLN A 84 14.19 -15.07 8.68
C GLN A 84 14.69 -16.11 7.66
N LYS A 85 13.78 -16.77 6.93
CA LYS A 85 14.14 -17.66 5.82
C LYS A 85 14.94 -16.95 4.72
N LEU A 86 14.86 -15.62 4.64
CA LEU A 86 15.63 -14.80 3.71
C LEU A 86 17.09 -14.61 4.14
N ASP A 87 17.42 -14.77 5.42
CA ASP A 87 18.78 -14.56 5.96
C ASP A 87 19.79 -15.57 5.41
N ASP A 88 19.34 -16.79 5.09
CA ASP A 88 20.18 -17.85 4.53
C ASP A 88 20.44 -17.68 3.01
N ILE A 89 19.76 -16.72 2.37
CA ILE A 89 19.90 -16.47 0.93
C ILE A 89 21.15 -15.62 0.68
N LYS A 90 22.14 -16.22 0.02
CA LYS A 90 23.35 -15.50 -0.42
C LYS A 90 23.02 -14.58 -1.58
N ILE A 91 23.28 -13.29 -1.41
CA ILE A 91 23.19 -12.27 -2.46
C ILE A 91 24.61 -11.87 -2.87
N ASP A 92 24.85 -11.71 -4.16
CA ASP A 92 26.13 -11.20 -4.67
C ASP A 92 26.33 -9.75 -4.19
N PRO A 93 27.50 -9.37 -3.62
CA PRO A 93 27.77 -8.01 -3.14
C PRO A 93 27.62 -6.90 -4.20
N SER A 94 27.69 -7.24 -5.49
CA SER A 94 27.50 -6.29 -6.60
C SER A 94 26.05 -5.93 -6.87
N VAL A 95 25.10 -6.75 -6.38
CA VAL A 95 23.66 -6.50 -6.56
C VAL A 95 23.23 -5.38 -5.63
N LYS A 96 22.82 -4.25 -6.24
CA LYS A 96 22.24 -3.12 -5.51
C LYS A 96 20.77 -3.43 -5.15
N PRO A 97 20.27 -2.98 -3.98
CA PRO A 97 18.85 -3.08 -3.65
C PRO A 97 17.99 -2.39 -4.70
N MET A 98 16.84 -2.99 -5.02
CA MET A 98 15.85 -2.40 -5.91
C MET A 98 14.93 -1.46 -5.11
N TYR A 99 14.83 -0.20 -5.52
CA TYR A 99 13.95 0.84 -5.01
C TYR A 99 12.63 0.90 -5.79
N SER A 100 12.67 0.68 -7.10
CA SER A 100 11.51 0.68 -7.99
C SER A 100 11.69 -0.37 -9.09
N VAL A 101 10.59 -0.91 -9.59
CA VAL A 101 10.63 -1.76 -10.79
C VAL A 101 11.05 -0.94 -12.02
N LEU A 102 10.85 0.38 -12.00
CA LEU A 102 11.04 1.30 -13.12
C LEU A 102 12.33 2.13 -13.00
N GLU A 103 13.39 1.60 -12.37
CA GLU A 103 14.65 2.32 -12.11
C GLU A 103 15.35 2.87 -13.36
N ASN A 104 15.11 2.26 -14.52
CA ASN A 104 15.72 2.64 -15.79
C ASN A 104 14.80 3.55 -16.63
N GLU A 105 13.64 3.92 -16.11
CA GLU A 105 12.67 4.75 -16.81
C GLU A 105 12.81 6.22 -16.40
N ILE A 106 12.42 7.11 -17.29
CA ILE A 106 12.41 8.55 -17.03
C ILE A 106 11.17 8.86 -16.18
N LEU A 107 11.36 9.53 -15.04
CA LEU A 107 10.26 10.00 -14.22
C LEU A 107 9.54 11.14 -14.94
N GLU A 108 8.25 10.95 -15.19
CA GLU A 108 7.40 12.01 -15.74
C GLU A 108 7.21 13.12 -14.71
N LEU A 109 7.43 14.35 -15.14
CA LEU A 109 7.16 15.54 -14.32
C LEU A 109 5.71 15.97 -14.53
N ARG A 110 5.07 16.40 -13.43
CA ARG A 110 3.75 17.03 -13.49
C ARG A 110 3.92 18.50 -13.87
N ASP A 111 3.17 18.95 -14.88
CA ASP A 111 3.08 20.38 -15.23
C ASP A 111 2.56 21.21 -14.05
N ASP A 112 3.10 22.42 -13.87
CA ASP A 112 2.68 23.34 -12.81
C ASP A 112 1.42 24.13 -13.21
N GLU A 113 0.34 23.39 -13.45
CA GLU A 113 -0.96 23.93 -13.84
C GLU A 113 -2.04 23.57 -12.81
N VAL A 114 -3.01 24.46 -12.63
CA VAL A 114 -4.18 24.22 -11.77
C VAL A 114 -5.18 23.35 -12.51
N THR A 115 -5.42 22.15 -12.01
CA THR A 115 -6.31 21.17 -12.66
C THR A 115 -7.71 21.13 -12.06
N GLU A 116 -7.87 21.39 -10.75
CA GLU A 116 -9.14 21.27 -10.04
C GLU A 116 -9.31 22.37 -8.98
N GLY A 117 -10.58 22.68 -8.65
CA GLY A 117 -10.95 23.63 -7.62
C GLY A 117 -12.45 23.55 -7.26
N ASN A 118 -12.83 24.20 -6.17
CA ASN A 118 -14.21 24.31 -5.69
C ASN A 118 -14.94 22.95 -5.48
N CYS A 119 -14.22 21.93 -5.00
CA CYS A 119 -14.73 20.57 -4.77
C CYS A 119 -14.99 20.24 -3.29
N ARG A 120 -15.24 21.26 -2.44
CA ARG A 120 -15.40 21.12 -0.99
C ARG A 120 -16.44 20.06 -0.62
N ASP A 121 -17.63 20.12 -1.22
CA ASP A 121 -18.73 19.19 -0.92
C ASP A 121 -18.31 17.72 -1.12
N LYS A 122 -17.53 17.44 -2.19
CA LYS A 122 -17.03 16.08 -2.48
C LYS A 122 -15.95 15.64 -1.50
N ILE A 123 -15.13 16.57 -1.02
CA ILE A 123 -14.07 16.28 -0.02
C ILE A 123 -14.70 15.92 1.33
N LEU A 124 -15.74 16.65 1.73
CA LEU A 124 -16.37 16.51 3.03
C LEU A 124 -17.39 15.36 3.10
N GLU A 125 -17.80 14.79 1.97
CA GLU A 125 -18.81 13.72 1.90
C GLU A 125 -18.49 12.49 2.77
N ASN A 126 -17.21 12.13 2.89
CA ASN A 126 -16.76 10.97 3.69
C ASN A 126 -16.47 11.31 5.16
N ALA A 127 -16.65 12.56 5.58
CA ALA A 127 -16.34 12.97 6.94
C ALA A 127 -17.35 12.40 7.93
N LYS A 128 -16.84 11.77 9.00
CA LYS A 128 -17.69 11.25 10.08
C LYS A 128 -18.29 12.36 10.94
N LEU A 129 -17.53 13.42 11.18
CA LEU A 129 -17.90 14.57 11.98
C LEU A 129 -17.34 15.82 11.31
N LEU A 130 -18.17 16.85 11.25
CA LEU A 130 -17.83 18.16 10.70
C LEU A 130 -18.32 19.23 11.68
N GLU A 131 -17.55 20.30 11.82
CA GLU A 131 -17.96 21.55 12.47
C GLU A 131 -17.56 22.70 11.53
N ASP A 132 -18.52 23.55 11.16
CA ASP A 132 -18.32 24.72 10.28
C ASP A 132 -17.48 24.43 9.01
N GLU A 133 -17.75 23.30 8.35
CA GLU A 133 -17.03 22.82 7.15
C GLU A 133 -15.58 22.35 7.38
N TYR A 134 -15.18 22.13 8.64
CA TYR A 134 -13.88 21.58 9.01
C TYR A 134 -13.98 20.13 9.49
N PHE A 135 -12.94 19.34 9.21
CA PHE A 135 -12.75 18.03 9.83
C PHE A 135 -12.42 18.21 11.31
N VAL A 136 -13.16 17.52 12.17
CA VAL A 136 -12.94 17.58 13.61
C VAL A 136 -12.22 16.31 14.07
N ALA A 137 -11.14 16.50 14.81
CA ALA A 137 -10.42 15.44 15.49
C ALA A 137 -10.48 15.69 17.01
N PRO A 138 -10.47 14.63 17.84
CA PRO A 138 -10.31 14.79 19.29
C PRO A 138 -9.03 15.55 19.61
N SER A 139 -9.14 16.61 20.40
CA SER A 139 -7.98 17.38 20.83
C SER A 139 -7.07 16.54 21.73
N ASN A 140 -5.77 16.59 21.48
CA ASN A 140 -4.74 15.95 22.30
C ASN A 140 -4.22 16.86 23.42
N ILE A 141 -4.76 18.07 23.55
CA ILE A 141 -4.41 19.01 24.63
C ILE A 141 -5.02 18.48 25.92
N ARG A 142 -4.16 18.19 26.90
CA ARG A 142 -4.63 17.84 28.25
C ARG A 142 -5.31 19.06 28.87
N LYS A 143 -6.53 18.87 29.37
CA LYS A 143 -7.31 19.90 30.07
C LYS A 143 -7.04 19.81 31.57
N ASP A 144 -5.82 20.05 31.97
CA ASP A 144 -5.44 20.29 33.36
C ASP A 144 -5.56 21.81 33.57
N SER A 145 -6.61 22.20 34.32
CA SER A 145 -6.89 23.56 34.78
C SER A 145 -6.47 23.71 36.23
#